data_AF-A0A818FET9-F1
#
_entry.id   AF-A0A818FET9-F1
#
_cell.length_a   1.000
_cell.length_b   1.000
_cell.length_c   1.000
_cell.angle_alpha   90.00
_cell.angle_beta   90.00
_cell.angle_gamma   90.00
#
_symmetry.space_group_name_H-M   'P 1'
#
loop_
_entity.id
_entity.type
_entity.pdbx_description
1 polymer ?
#
loop_
_entity_poly.entity_id
_entity_poly.type
_entity_poly.pdbx_seq_one_letter_code
_entity_poly.pdbx_strand_id
1 'polypeptide(L)'
;MLNILSCSFQLHTLILKQNLPRRIYKTKQTFLFSQLTTLTAENLNNTIDQLESFLLCLPLLVDLKLIGKNCELDGKRCEKCIQMNLPYLNNFQFFIYITKPIPQTRDDLRQIITSFRNPFWMKYKKWFVAAQLKSDPSRHIRIYSIPICKSALLYE
;
A
#
# COMPACT_ATOMS: atom_id res chain seq x y z
N MET A 1 19.64 -2.12 -2.00
CA MET A 1 18.36 -2.87 -1.91
C MET A 1 18.11 -3.68 -3.18
N LEU A 2 17.92 -3.04 -4.35
CA LEU A 2 17.63 -3.75 -5.62
C LEU A 2 18.69 -4.82 -5.98
N ASN A 3 19.99 -4.51 -5.80
CA ASN A 3 21.09 -5.46 -6.06
C ASN A 3 21.07 -6.70 -5.13
N ILE A 4 20.51 -6.59 -3.93
CA ILE A 4 20.41 -7.73 -3.00
C ILE A 4 19.28 -8.66 -3.46
N LEU A 5 18.16 -8.07 -3.89
CA LEU A 5 17.01 -8.80 -4.40
C LEU A 5 17.33 -9.54 -5.71
N SER A 6 18.18 -8.96 -6.57
CA SER A 6 18.62 -9.63 -7.80
C SER A 6 19.55 -10.82 -7.56
N CYS A 7 20.23 -10.87 -6.42
CA CYS A 7 21.15 -11.97 -6.08
C CYS A 7 20.52 -13.04 -5.17
N SER A 8 19.27 -12.84 -4.73
CA SER A 8 18.62 -13.70 -3.73
C SER A 8 17.45 -14.48 -4.36
N PHE A 9 17.78 -15.54 -5.10
CA PHE A 9 16.80 -16.32 -5.87
C PHE A 9 15.79 -17.11 -5.02
N GLN A 10 16.11 -17.38 -3.75
CA GLN A 10 15.24 -18.09 -2.80
C GLN A 10 14.42 -17.15 -1.90
N LEU A 11 14.55 -15.84 -2.08
CA LEU A 11 13.89 -14.87 -1.22
C LEU A 11 12.41 -14.72 -1.61
N HIS A 12 11.52 -15.39 -0.89
CA HIS A 12 10.08 -15.30 -1.15
C HIS A 12 9.38 -14.16 -0.38
N THR A 13 9.96 -13.74 0.75
CA THR A 13 9.39 -12.71 1.62
C THR A 13 10.36 -11.56 1.79
N LEU A 14 9.86 -10.34 1.57
CA LEU A 14 10.60 -9.10 1.81
C LEU A 14 9.89 -8.23 2.84
N ILE A 15 10.62 -7.84 3.89
CA ILE A 15 10.15 -6.88 4.90
C ILE A 15 11.01 -5.62 4.81
N LEU A 16 10.39 -4.49 4.50
CA LEU A 16 11.02 -3.17 4.43
C LEU A 16 10.50 -2.33 5.59
N LYS A 17 11.38 -1.85 6.46
CA LYS A 17 11.03 -0.93 7.56
C LYS A 17 11.37 0.53 7.25
N GLN A 18 11.58 0.81 5.97
CA GLN A 18 12.03 2.09 5.46
C GLN A 18 11.29 2.43 4.16
N ASN A 19 11.37 3.69 3.75
CA ASN A 19 10.77 4.16 2.50
C ASN A 19 11.24 3.34 1.30
N LEU A 20 10.33 3.14 0.35
CA LEU A 20 10.64 2.55 -0.94
C LEU A 20 11.64 3.42 -1.69
N PRO A 21 12.50 2.82 -2.55
CA PRO A 21 13.44 3.56 -3.37
C PRO A 21 12.72 4.64 -4.18
N ARG A 22 13.13 5.91 -4.02
CA ARG A 22 12.48 7.07 -4.67
C ARG A 22 12.50 7.02 -6.20
N ARG A 23 13.48 6.31 -6.78
CA ARG A 23 13.63 6.09 -8.21
C ARG A 23 14.14 4.68 -8.43
N ILE A 24 13.27 3.79 -8.87
CA ILE A 24 13.72 2.72 -9.76
C ILE A 24 13.87 3.43 -11.09
N TYR A 25 15.10 3.70 -11.51
CA TYR A 25 15.34 4.36 -12.78
C TYR A 25 14.57 3.60 -13.86
N LYS A 26 13.80 4.31 -14.70
CA LYS A 26 13.25 3.82 -15.99
C LYS A 26 14.38 3.49 -16.97
N THR A 27 15.52 3.00 -16.49
CA THR A 27 16.45 2.25 -17.32
C THR A 27 15.69 1.01 -17.79
N LYS A 28 15.76 0.72 -19.08
CA LYS A 28 15.07 -0.36 -19.81
C LYS A 28 15.32 -1.80 -19.30
N GLN A 29 15.67 -1.99 -18.03
CA GLN A 29 15.97 -3.27 -17.38
C GLN A 29 14.85 -3.67 -16.40
N THR A 30 13.92 -4.48 -16.91
CA THR A 30 13.64 -5.89 -16.53
C THR A 30 14.08 -6.46 -15.17
N PHE A 31 14.25 -5.67 -14.10
CA PHE A 31 14.39 -6.27 -12.76
C PHE A 31 13.01 -6.73 -12.26
N LEU A 32 12.65 -7.95 -12.63
CA LEU A 32 11.51 -8.67 -12.08
C LEU A 32 12.02 -9.55 -10.94
N PHE A 33 11.58 -9.28 -9.73
CA PHE A 33 11.82 -10.17 -8.60
C PHE A 33 10.68 -11.19 -8.56
N SER A 34 10.65 -12.07 -9.57
CA SER A 34 9.61 -13.08 -9.75
C SER A 34 9.58 -14.09 -8.60
N GLN A 35 10.64 -14.22 -7.82
CA GLN A 35 10.65 -15.09 -6.65
C GLN A 35 9.82 -14.55 -5.47
N LEU A 36 9.62 -13.23 -5.39
CA LEU A 36 8.97 -12.59 -4.25
C LEU A 36 7.45 -12.74 -4.34
N THR A 37 6.89 -13.43 -3.34
CA THR A 37 5.45 -13.63 -3.19
C THR A 37 4.86 -12.82 -2.05
N THR A 38 5.67 -12.37 -1.08
CA THR A 38 5.23 -11.58 0.07
C THR A 38 6.04 -10.31 0.23
N LEU A 39 5.36 -9.17 0.36
CA LEU A 39 5.95 -7.87 0.68
C LEU A 39 5.26 -7.27 1.89
N THR A 40 6.03 -6.94 2.92
CA THR A 40 5.61 -6.06 4.00
C THR A 40 6.45 -4.79 3.94
N ALA A 41 5.82 -3.64 3.76
CA ALA A 41 6.49 -2.36 3.76
C ALA A 41 5.90 -1.47 4.86
N GLU A 42 6.72 -1.15 5.85
CA GLU A 42 6.41 -0.35 7.03
C GLU A 42 7.09 1.01 6.98
N ASN A 43 6.56 1.97 7.72
CA ASN A 43 7.03 3.36 7.76
C ASN A 43 7.06 4.03 6.38
N LEU A 44 6.13 3.66 5.50
CA LEU A 44 6.02 4.27 4.19
C LEU A 44 5.59 5.73 4.30
N ASN A 45 6.36 6.62 3.69
CA ASN A 45 6.01 8.03 3.44
C ASN A 45 6.14 8.35 1.94
N ASN A 46 5.91 7.32 1.11
CA ASN A 46 6.06 7.37 -0.34
C ASN A 46 4.77 7.84 -1.02
N THR A 47 4.92 8.45 -2.19
CA THR A 47 3.77 8.72 -3.07
C THR A 47 3.26 7.41 -3.66
N ILE A 48 1.99 7.40 -4.08
CA ILE A 48 1.40 6.25 -4.78
C ILE A 48 2.17 5.94 -6.08
N ASP A 49 2.74 6.92 -6.79
CA ASP A 49 3.59 6.66 -7.98
C ASP A 49 4.84 5.83 -7.65
N GLN A 50 5.47 6.10 -6.50
CA GLN A 50 6.65 5.36 -6.06
C GLN A 50 6.28 3.92 -5.68
N LEU A 51 5.14 3.76 -5.01
CA LEU A 51 4.61 2.43 -4.70
C LEU A 51 4.28 1.64 -5.97
N GLU A 52 3.55 2.23 -6.91
CA GLU A 52 3.22 1.61 -8.20
C GLU A 52 4.48 1.20 -8.97
N SER A 53 5.47 2.10 -9.04
CA SER A 53 6.74 1.83 -9.71
C SER A 53 7.49 0.66 -9.08
N PHE A 54 7.42 0.52 -7.75
CA PHE A 54 8.04 -0.61 -7.04
C PHE A 54 7.28 -1.91 -7.24
N LEU A 55 5.95 -1.87 -7.21
CA LEU A 55 5.09 -3.04 -7.39
C LEU A 55 5.19 -3.62 -8.81
N LEU A 56 5.51 -2.81 -9.83
CA LEU A 56 5.80 -3.30 -11.18
C LEU A 56 6.96 -4.32 -11.22
N CYS A 57 7.88 -4.26 -10.26
CA CYS A 57 9.00 -5.21 -10.18
C CYS A 57 8.62 -6.52 -9.47
N LEU A 58 7.39 -6.67 -8.99
CA LEU A 58 6.94 -7.78 -8.13
C LEU A 58 5.70 -8.48 -8.72
N PRO A 59 5.77 -9.04 -9.94
CA PRO A 59 4.58 -9.53 -10.64
C PRO A 59 3.94 -10.77 -9.98
N LEU A 60 4.70 -11.56 -9.22
CA LEU A 60 4.22 -12.78 -8.56
C LEU A 60 3.78 -12.55 -7.11
N LEU A 61 3.56 -11.29 -6.73
CA LEU A 61 3.17 -10.96 -5.36
C LEU A 61 1.76 -11.52 -5.05
N VAL A 62 1.70 -12.34 -4.01
CA VAL A 62 0.48 -12.95 -3.46
C VAL A 62 -0.01 -12.18 -2.24
N ASP A 63 0.92 -11.70 -1.41
CA ASP A 63 0.66 -11.02 -0.15
C ASP A 63 1.33 -9.64 -0.12
N LEU A 64 0.54 -8.60 0.12
CA LEU A 64 1.01 -7.23 0.23
C LEU A 64 0.50 -6.59 1.52
N LYS A 65 1.42 -6.12 2.36
CA LYS A 65 1.15 -5.37 3.59
C LYS A 65 1.81 -4.01 3.53
N LEU A 66 1.02 -2.94 3.63
CA LEU A 66 1.49 -1.54 3.59
C LEU A 66 1.15 -0.80 4.88
N ILE A 67 2.16 -0.34 5.61
CA ILE A 67 1.97 0.50 6.81
C ILE A 67 2.72 1.81 6.58
N GLY A 68 2.01 2.92 6.70
CA GLY A 68 2.59 4.21 6.36
C GLY A 68 1.83 5.44 6.82
N LYS A 69 2.35 6.58 6.41
CA LYS A 69 1.82 7.92 6.63
C LYS A 69 1.80 8.66 5.30
N ASN A 70 0.83 9.57 5.12
CA ASN A 70 0.72 10.50 3.99
C ASN A 70 0.76 9.85 2.60
N CYS A 71 0.38 8.58 2.51
CA CYS A 71 0.17 7.92 1.22
C CYS A 71 -1.28 8.18 0.78
N GLU A 72 -1.46 9.05 -0.21
CA GLU A 72 -2.80 9.30 -0.77
C GLU A 72 -3.25 8.07 -1.58
N LEU A 73 -3.87 7.10 -0.88
CA LEU A 73 -4.46 5.93 -1.50
C LEU A 73 -5.84 6.29 -2.04
N ASP A 74 -5.94 6.38 -3.37
CA ASP A 74 -7.21 6.37 -4.10
C ASP A 74 -7.57 4.91 -4.45
N GLY A 75 -8.73 4.44 -4.01
CA GLY A 75 -9.21 3.09 -4.25
C GLY A 75 -9.34 2.73 -5.74
N LYS A 76 -9.68 3.70 -6.61
CA LYS A 76 -9.74 3.46 -8.07
C LYS A 76 -8.35 3.28 -8.66
N ARG A 77 -7.40 4.11 -8.22
CA ARG A 77 -6.01 4.05 -8.67
C ARG A 77 -5.33 2.77 -8.17
N CYS A 78 -5.56 2.41 -6.92
CA CYS A 78 -5.09 1.15 -6.32
C CYS A 78 -5.66 -0.05 -7.08
N GLU A 79 -6.97 -0.08 -7.35
CA GLU A 79 -7.60 -1.14 -8.15
C GLU A 79 -6.91 -1.30 -9.51
N LYS A 80 -6.74 -0.20 -10.25
CA LYS A 80 -6.08 -0.22 -11.56
C LYS A 80 -4.66 -0.78 -11.47
N CYS A 81 -3.89 -0.35 -10.47
CA CYS A 81 -2.53 -0.87 -10.24
C CYS A 81 -2.55 -2.38 -9.96
N ILE A 82 -3.43 -2.85 -9.07
CA ILE A 82 -3.52 -4.26 -8.69
C ILE A 82 -3.92 -5.11 -9.90
N GLN A 83 -4.95 -4.70 -10.64
CA GLN A 83 -5.42 -5.44 -11.82
C GLN A 83 -4.36 -5.55 -12.92
N MET A 84 -3.57 -4.49 -13.14
CA MET A 84 -2.57 -4.46 -14.21
C MET A 84 -1.26 -5.17 -13.83
N ASN A 85 -0.83 -5.03 -12.57
CA ASN A 85 0.55 -5.35 -12.19
C ASN A 85 0.66 -6.54 -11.23
N LEU A 86 -0.41 -6.86 -10.50
CA LEU A 86 -0.39 -7.86 -9.42
C LEU A 86 -1.51 -8.89 -9.60
N PRO A 87 -1.50 -9.67 -10.69
CA PRO A 87 -2.58 -10.61 -11.02
C PRO A 87 -2.77 -11.70 -9.96
N TYR A 88 -1.71 -12.05 -9.22
CA TYR A 88 -1.72 -13.11 -8.20
C TYR A 88 -2.02 -12.60 -6.78
N LEU A 89 -2.27 -11.30 -6.61
CA LEU A 89 -2.47 -10.71 -5.27
C LEU A 89 -3.78 -11.20 -4.65
N ASN A 90 -3.66 -11.98 -3.58
CA ASN A 90 -4.77 -12.60 -2.87
C ASN A 90 -5.01 -11.96 -1.51
N ASN A 91 -3.96 -11.44 -0.87
CA ASN A 91 -4.07 -10.73 0.39
C ASN A 91 -3.48 -9.33 0.27
N PHE A 92 -4.33 -8.33 0.48
CA PHE A 92 -3.91 -6.95 0.57
C PHE A 92 -4.32 -6.36 1.90
N GLN A 93 -3.32 -6.00 2.70
CA GLN A 93 -3.51 -5.34 3.98
C GLN A 93 -2.84 -3.98 3.97
N PHE A 94 -3.49 -2.99 4.57
CA PHE A 94 -2.85 -1.70 4.75
C PHE A 94 -3.35 -0.96 5.99
N PHE A 95 -2.50 -0.05 6.47
CA PHE A 95 -2.81 0.95 7.46
C PHE A 95 -2.06 2.24 7.11
N ILE A 96 -2.79 3.28 6.72
CA ILE A 96 -2.24 4.57 6.33
C ILE A 96 -2.78 5.67 7.23
N TYR A 97 -1.88 6.50 7.72
CA TYR A 97 -2.19 7.69 8.50
C TYR A 97 -2.04 8.94 7.63
N ILE A 98 -3.14 9.66 7.37
CA ILE A 98 -3.12 10.86 6.53
C ILE A 98 -3.07 12.10 7.42
N THR A 99 -1.96 12.83 7.31
CA THR A 99 -1.78 14.16 7.90
C THR A 99 -1.78 15.20 6.80
N LYS A 100 -2.66 16.19 6.90
CA LYS A 100 -2.65 17.37 6.03
C LYS A 100 -2.46 18.62 6.89
N PRO A 101 -1.92 19.71 6.33
CA PRO A 101 -1.78 20.98 7.06
C PRO A 101 -3.13 21.58 7.49
N ILE A 102 -4.21 21.17 6.82
CA ILE A 102 -5.58 21.67 7.06
C ILE A 102 -6.37 20.56 7.75
N PRO A 103 -7.17 20.88 8.80
CA PRO A 103 -7.99 19.91 9.50
C PRO A 103 -8.91 19.16 8.53
N GLN A 104 -8.89 17.83 8.59
CA GLN A 104 -9.74 17.02 7.71
C GLN A 104 -11.19 17.05 8.19
N THR A 105 -12.10 16.97 7.23
CA THR A 105 -13.54 16.98 7.42
C THR A 105 -14.14 15.59 7.23
N ARG A 106 -15.42 15.46 7.57
CA ARG A 106 -16.18 14.23 7.27
C ARG A 106 -16.35 14.01 5.77
N ASP A 107 -16.37 15.08 4.97
CA ASP A 107 -16.50 14.97 3.52
C ASP A 107 -15.20 14.47 2.89
N ASP A 108 -14.03 14.86 3.40
CA ASP A 108 -12.75 14.27 2.99
C ASP A 108 -12.74 12.76 3.24
N LEU A 109 -13.16 12.33 4.44
CA LEU A 109 -13.29 10.91 4.77
C LEU A 109 -14.27 10.20 3.83
N ARG A 110 -15.42 10.82 3.54
CA ARG A 110 -16.44 10.29 2.62
C ARG A 110 -15.88 10.16 1.20
N GLN A 111 -15.13 11.13 0.71
CA GLN A 111 -14.53 11.08 -0.61
C GLN A 111 -13.54 9.91 -0.72
N ILE A 112 -12.66 9.75 0.29
CA ILE A 112 -11.68 8.68 0.25
C ILE A 112 -12.37 7.32 0.31
N ILE A 113 -13.29 7.10 1.26
CA ILE A 113 -13.96 5.80 1.38
C ILE A 113 -14.81 5.46 0.15
N THR A 114 -15.38 6.46 -0.52
CA THR A 114 -16.20 6.26 -1.73
C THR A 114 -15.37 5.66 -2.87
N SER A 115 -14.07 5.98 -2.96
CA SER A 115 -13.18 5.38 -3.97
C SER A 115 -13.01 3.85 -3.81
N PHE A 116 -13.20 3.32 -2.60
CA PHE A 116 -13.13 1.88 -2.29
C PHE A 116 -14.52 1.19 -2.33
N ARG A 117 -15.61 1.93 -2.55
CA ARG A 117 -16.97 1.38 -2.58
C ARG A 117 -17.37 0.93 -3.99
N ASN A 118 -16.60 0.03 -4.57
CA ASN A 118 -16.88 -0.53 -5.89
C ASN A 118 -16.85 -2.08 -5.88
N PRO A 119 -17.32 -2.75 -6.95
CA PRO A 119 -17.39 -4.22 -6.99
C PRO A 119 -16.04 -4.93 -6.81
N PHE A 120 -14.94 -4.34 -7.27
CA PHE A 120 -13.60 -4.90 -7.09
C PHE A 120 -13.26 -5.12 -5.62
N TRP A 121 -13.39 -4.07 -4.80
CA TRP A 121 -13.13 -4.16 -3.37
C TRP A 121 -14.18 -5.00 -2.63
N MET A 122 -15.46 -4.74 -2.90
CA MET A 122 -16.56 -5.24 -2.06
C MET A 122 -17.02 -6.66 -2.41
N LYS A 123 -16.94 -7.06 -3.70
CA LYS A 123 -17.50 -8.34 -4.18
C LYS A 123 -16.43 -9.31 -4.66
N TYR A 124 -15.49 -8.84 -5.48
CA TYR A 124 -14.49 -9.70 -6.11
C TYR A 124 -13.35 -10.05 -5.15
N LYS A 125 -12.71 -9.04 -4.57
CA LYS A 125 -11.61 -9.24 -3.61
C LYS A 125 -12.07 -9.42 -2.17
N LYS A 126 -13.24 -8.85 -1.82
CA LYS A 126 -13.76 -8.80 -0.44
C LYS A 126 -12.75 -8.20 0.55
N TRP A 127 -11.92 -7.28 0.07
CA TRP A 127 -10.98 -6.52 0.89
C TRP A 127 -11.68 -5.27 1.40
N PHE A 128 -12.30 -5.39 2.57
CA PHE A 128 -13.04 -4.29 3.16
C PHE A 128 -12.10 -3.20 3.66
N VAL A 129 -12.44 -1.96 3.36
CA VAL A 129 -11.69 -0.78 3.76
C VAL A 129 -12.53 0.03 4.74
N ALA A 130 -11.89 0.53 5.79
CA ALA A 130 -12.48 1.46 6.73
C ALA A 130 -11.62 2.74 6.81
N ALA A 131 -12.29 3.83 7.12
CA ALA A 131 -11.65 5.11 7.39
C ALA A 131 -12.21 5.70 8.68
N GLN A 132 -11.35 6.32 9.48
CA GLN A 132 -11.69 6.95 10.75
C GLN A 132 -11.09 8.34 10.82
N LEU A 133 -11.89 9.33 11.21
CA LEU A 133 -11.43 10.67 11.52
C LEU A 133 -11.13 10.72 13.03
N LYS A 134 -9.91 11.05 13.42
CA LYS A 134 -9.55 11.24 14.83
C LYS A 134 -10.05 12.61 15.31
N SER A 135 -10.53 12.65 16.55
CA SER A 135 -11.06 13.86 17.20
C SER A 135 -9.98 14.78 17.80
N ASP A 136 -8.70 14.58 17.45
CA ASP A 136 -7.60 15.44 17.92
C ASP A 136 -7.60 16.81 17.20
N PRO A 137 -6.89 17.83 17.73
CA PRO A 137 -6.88 19.18 17.14
C PRO A 137 -6.44 19.20 15.67
N SER A 138 -5.62 18.22 15.31
CA SER A 138 -5.05 18.03 13.99
C SER A 138 -5.95 17.26 13.01
N ARG A 139 -7.07 16.69 13.47
CA ARG A 139 -8.10 15.97 12.69
C ARG A 139 -7.52 15.06 11.61
N HIS A 140 -6.74 14.07 12.02
CA HIS A 140 -6.12 13.14 11.08
C HIS A 140 -7.06 12.02 10.65
N ILE A 141 -6.88 11.52 9.43
CA ILE A 141 -7.64 10.38 8.90
C ILE A 141 -6.76 9.12 8.97
N ARG A 142 -7.32 8.04 9.50
CA ARG A 142 -6.76 6.68 9.39
C ARG A 142 -7.54 5.91 8.34
N ILE A 143 -6.85 5.22 7.45
CA ILE A 143 -7.47 4.36 6.44
C ILE A 143 -6.79 3.01 6.47
N TYR A 144 -7.57 1.94 6.52
CA TYR A 144 -7.03 0.61 6.72
C TYR A 144 -7.93 -0.48 6.14
N SER A 145 -7.33 -1.61 5.80
CA SER A 145 -8.03 -2.86 5.48
C SER A 145 -8.61 -3.52 6.73
N ILE A 146 -9.68 -4.31 6.58
CA ILE A 146 -10.24 -5.16 7.64
C ILE A 146 -9.91 -6.64 7.35
N PRO A 147 -9.41 -7.41 8.33
CA PRO A 147 -9.07 -6.99 9.70
C PRO A 147 -7.97 -5.94 9.72
N ILE A 148 -8.00 -5.04 10.73
CA ILE A 148 -6.99 -3.98 10.87
C ILE A 148 -5.63 -4.62 10.82
N CYS A 149 -4.81 -4.13 9.89
CA CYS A 149 -3.42 -4.54 9.80
C CYS A 149 -2.72 -4.17 11.12
N LYS A 150 -2.44 -5.17 11.96
CA LYS A 150 -1.65 -4.95 13.19
C LYS A 150 -0.23 -4.57 12.76
N SER A 151 0.13 -3.32 12.99
CA SER A 151 1.52 -2.88 12.99
C SER A 151 2.10 -3.14 14.38
N ALA A 152 3.39 -3.48 14.46
CA ALA A 152 4.12 -3.45 15.73
C ALA A 152 4.10 -2.05 16.40
N LEU A 153 3.74 -1.00 15.65
CA LEU A 153 3.65 0.40 16.09
C LEU A 153 2.31 0.75 16.77
N LEU A 154 1.47 -0.23 17.11
CA LEU A 154 0.20 -0.04 17.84
C LEU A 154 0.30 -0.30 19.36
N TYR A 155 1.52 -0.43 19.89
CA TYR A 155 1.78 -0.37 21.34
C TYR A 155 2.44 0.97 21.70
N GLU A 156 1.74 2.07 21.43
CA GLU A 156 1.94 3.36 22.11
C GLU A 156 0.57 3.98 22.42
#